data_AF-A0A318J2H7-F1
#
_entry.id   AF-A0A318J2H7-F1
#
_cell.length_a   1.000
_cell.length_b   1.000
_cell.length_c   1.000
_cell.angle_alpha   90.00
_cell.angle_beta   90.00
_cell.angle_gamma   90.00
#
_symmetry.space_group_name_H-M   'P 1'
#
loop_
_entity.id
_entity.type
_entity.pdbx_description
1 polymer ?
#
loop_
_entity_poly.entity_id
_entity_poly.type
_entity_poly.pdbx_seq_one_letter_code
_entity_poly.pdbx_strand_id
1 'polypeptide(L)'
;MARAKPVVLETISFDNQSQAHAFFKEMLNRYVPGEIVSNEDSIHLAELFKRHPSYPTKIGSGINYFEVMPEKFGTQCFCAVLQDGTKEGFSYPKCVTQRDD
;
A
#
# COMPACT_ATOMS: atom_id res chain seq x y z
N MET A 1 5.58 -18.38 20.54
CA MET A 1 4.33 -18.05 19.81
C MET A 1 4.39 -16.56 19.46
N ALA A 2 4.56 -16.21 18.18
CA ALA A 2 4.66 -14.81 17.79
C ALA A 2 3.31 -14.13 18.00
N ARG A 3 3.24 -13.13 18.88
CA ARG A 3 2.04 -12.30 19.09
C ARG A 3 1.61 -11.72 17.74
N ALA A 4 0.34 -11.88 17.39
CA ALA A 4 -0.25 -11.15 16.28
C ALA A 4 -0.04 -9.66 16.55
N LYS A 5 0.74 -8.99 15.69
CA LYS A 5 0.92 -7.54 15.80
C LYS A 5 -0.31 -6.88 15.17
N PRO A 6 -1.07 -6.08 15.93
CA PRO A 6 -2.15 -5.29 15.36
C PRO A 6 -1.58 -4.26 14.39
N VAL A 7 -2.36 -3.92 13.37
CA VAL A 7 -2.00 -2.99 12.31
C VAL A 7 -2.97 -1.82 12.43
N VAL A 8 -2.53 -0.76 13.09
CA VAL A 8 -3.33 0.46 13.26
C VAL A 8 -2.83 1.48 12.24
N LEU A 9 -3.73 1.90 11.35
CA LEU A 9 -3.58 3.03 10.43
C LEU A 9 -4.48 4.15 10.93
N GLU A 10 -4.20 5.41 10.57
CA GLU A 10 -5.06 6.54 10.99
C GLU A 10 -6.51 6.38 10.51
N THR A 11 -6.72 5.68 9.39
CA THR A 11 -8.03 5.45 8.78
C THR A 11 -8.71 4.14 9.19
N ILE A 12 -7.95 3.10 9.55
CA ILE A 12 -8.48 1.76 9.82
C ILE A 12 -7.55 0.98 10.74
N SER A 13 -8.11 0.19 11.64
CA SER A 13 -7.37 -0.70 12.54
C SER A 13 -7.70 -2.16 12.29
N PHE A 14 -6.68 -3.00 12.23
CA PHE A 14 -6.82 -4.45 12.14
C PHE A 14 -6.23 -5.13 13.37
N ASP A 15 -6.90 -6.15 13.89
CA ASP A 15 -6.42 -6.90 15.06
C ASP A 15 -5.12 -7.65 14.78
N ASN A 16 -4.87 -8.00 13.52
CA ASN A 16 -3.70 -8.75 13.11
C ASN A 16 -3.27 -8.42 11.67
N GLN A 17 -2.01 -8.75 11.35
CA GLN A 17 -1.44 -8.56 10.02
C GLN A 17 -2.22 -9.31 8.94
N SER A 18 -2.73 -10.52 9.23
CA SER A 18 -3.48 -11.32 8.25
C SER A 18 -4.75 -10.62 7.78
N GLN A 19 -5.50 -9.97 8.67
CA GLN A 19 -6.68 -9.18 8.32
C GLN A 19 -6.29 -7.99 7.43
N ALA A 20 -5.23 -7.26 7.78
CA ALA A 20 -4.73 -6.17 6.95
C ALA A 20 -4.33 -6.67 5.55
N HIS A 21 -3.58 -7.78 5.46
CA HIS A 21 -3.21 -8.37 4.18
C HIS A 21 -4.43 -8.77 3.35
N ALA A 22 -5.44 -9.39 3.97
CA ALA A 22 -6.67 -9.80 3.28
C ALA A 22 -7.41 -8.58 2.73
N PHE A 23 -7.55 -7.52 3.52
CA PHE A 23 -8.20 -6.28 3.13
C PHE A 23 -7.52 -5.62 1.92
N PHE A 24 -6.19 -5.42 1.98
CA PHE A 24 -5.45 -4.81 0.87
C PHE A 24 -5.38 -5.72 -0.36
N LYS A 25 -5.36 -7.04 -0.18
CA LYS A 25 -5.43 -8.00 -1.29
C LYS A 25 -6.79 -7.97 -1.98
N GLU A 26 -7.87 -7.95 -1.22
CA GLU A 26 -9.23 -7.85 -1.76
C GLU A 26 -9.42 -6.51 -2.47
N MET A 27 -8.94 -5.41 -1.88
CA MET A 27 -8.87 -4.11 -2.54
C MET A 27 -8.13 -4.17 -3.87
N LEU A 28 -6.92 -4.72 -3.90
CA LEU A 28 -6.12 -4.83 -5.13
C LEU A 28 -6.87 -5.61 -6.22
N ASN A 29 -7.52 -6.71 -5.85
CA ASN A 29 -8.28 -7.55 -6.77
C ASN A 29 -9.57 -6.87 -7.30
N ARG A 30 -10.07 -5.80 -6.64
CA ARG A 30 -11.21 -5.01 -7.14
C ARG A 30 -10.81 -4.14 -8.34
N TYR A 31 -9.53 -3.81 -8.47
CA TYR A 31 -9.01 -2.91 -9.51
C TYR A 31 -8.34 -3.68 -10.63
N VAL A 32 -8.36 -3.11 -11.83
CA VAL A 32 -7.60 -3.65 -12.97
C VAL A 32 -6.25 -2.95 -13.15
N PRO A 33 -5.24 -3.62 -13.74
CA PRO A 33 -3.95 -2.98 -13.98
C PRO A 33 -4.08 -1.80 -14.95
N GLY A 34 -3.58 -0.64 -14.55
CA GLY A 34 -3.76 0.64 -15.23
C GLY A 34 -4.90 1.49 -14.66
N GLU A 35 -5.68 0.96 -13.71
CA GLU A 35 -6.76 1.69 -13.06
C GLU A 35 -6.28 2.51 -11.87
N ILE A 36 -6.88 3.69 -11.72
CA ILE A 36 -6.62 4.59 -10.60
C ILE A 36 -7.46 4.13 -9.41
N VAL A 37 -6.81 4.00 -8.25
CA VAL A 37 -7.48 3.62 -7.01
C VAL A 37 -8.40 4.76 -6.56
N SER A 38 -9.60 4.42 -6.13
CA SER A 38 -10.59 5.39 -5.66
C SER A 38 -10.06 6.24 -4.49
N ASN A 39 -10.55 7.47 -4.35
CA ASN A 39 -10.12 8.36 -3.26
C ASN A 39 -10.29 7.76 -1.86
N GLU A 40 -11.30 6.93 -1.62
CA GLU A 40 -11.51 6.29 -0.31
C GLU A 40 -10.39 5.28 0.00
N ASP A 41 -10.11 4.40 -0.96
CA ASP A 41 -9.06 3.38 -0.86
C ASP A 41 -7.66 4.02 -0.86
N SER A 42 -7.48 5.15 -1.57
CA SER A 42 -6.21 5.87 -1.66
C SER A 42 -5.77 6.45 -0.31
N ILE A 43 -6.71 6.85 0.56
CA ILE A 43 -6.38 7.33 1.91
C ILE A 43 -5.85 6.16 2.76
N HIS A 44 -6.44 4.97 2.64
CA HIS A 44 -5.93 3.77 3.31
C HIS A 44 -4.52 3.39 2.82
N LEU A 45 -4.26 3.49 1.51
CA LEU A 45 -2.94 3.24 0.92
C LEU A 45 -1.91 4.28 1.34
N ALA A 46 -2.29 5.56 1.44
CA ALA A 46 -1.42 6.62 1.93
C ALA A 46 -0.95 6.34 3.36
N GLU A 47 -1.88 6.00 4.26
CA GLU A 47 -1.55 5.63 5.64
C GLU A 47 -0.67 4.39 5.73
N LEU A 48 -0.95 3.40 4.88
CA LEU A 48 -0.12 2.20 4.82
C LEU A 48 1.29 2.53 4.32
N PHE A 49 1.41 3.36 3.28
CA PHE A 49 2.68 3.70 2.68
C PHE A 49 3.54 4.55 3.62
N LYS A 50 2.96 5.43 4.44
CA LYS A 50 3.66 6.16 5.52
C LYS A 50 4.46 5.25 6.46
N ARG A 51 4.03 3.99 6.64
CA ARG A 51 4.72 3.00 7.48
C ARG A 51 5.92 2.34 6.81
N HIS A 52 6.10 2.55 5.51
CA HIS A 52 7.24 2.00 4.78
C HIS A 52 8.52 2.77 5.14
N PRO A 53 9.64 2.10 5.49
CA PRO A 53 10.87 2.79 5.90
C PRO A 53 11.44 3.70 4.79
N SER A 54 11.20 3.35 3.53
CA SER A 54 11.59 4.19 2.39
C SER A 54 10.58 5.28 2.04
N TYR A 55 9.48 5.43 2.78
CA TYR A 55 8.49 6.49 2.54
C TYR A 55 9.09 7.90 2.49
N PRO A 56 9.84 8.37 3.50
CA PRO A 56 10.42 9.72 3.45
C PRO A 56 11.40 9.90 2.28
N THR A 57 12.09 8.83 1.87
CA THR A 57 13.02 8.86 0.73
C THR A 57 12.29 8.86 -0.62
N LYS A 58 11.17 8.12 -0.73
CA LYS A 58 10.42 7.93 -1.98
C LYS A 58 9.37 9.01 -2.23
N ILE A 59 8.90 9.69 -1.20
CA ILE A 59 7.81 10.65 -1.32
C ILE A 59 8.26 11.98 -1.87
N GLY A 60 9.45 12.48 -1.50
CA GLY A 60 9.99 13.74 -1.98
C GLY A 60 8.97 14.90 -1.97
N SER A 61 8.31 15.10 -3.11
CA SER A 61 7.33 16.14 -3.39
C SER A 61 5.86 15.82 -3.01
N GLY A 62 5.55 14.59 -2.59
CA GLY A 62 4.19 14.18 -2.19
C GLY A 62 3.51 13.21 -3.17
N ILE A 63 2.54 12.44 -2.66
CA ILE A 63 1.68 11.57 -3.49
C ILE A 63 0.62 12.43 -4.17
N ASN A 64 0.44 12.18 -5.47
CA ASN A 64 -0.67 12.70 -6.25
C ASN A 64 -1.88 11.74 -6.18
N TYR A 65 -1.67 10.49 -6.60
CA TYR A 65 -2.70 9.43 -6.55
C TYR A 65 -2.06 8.04 -6.52
N PHE A 66 -2.87 7.01 -6.28
CA PHE A 66 -2.45 5.62 -6.36
C PHE A 66 -3.10 4.95 -7.57
N GLU A 67 -2.36 4.08 -8.23
CA GLU A 67 -2.86 3.26 -9.33
C GLU A 67 -2.42 1.80 -9.14
N VAL A 68 -3.13 0.88 -9.78
CA VAL A 68 -2.72 -0.53 -9.82
C VAL A 68 -1.88 -0.76 -11.04
N MET A 69 -0.70 -1.35 -10.87
CA MET A 69 0.18 -1.72 -11.99
C MET A 69 0.30 -3.24 -12.09
N PRO A 70 0.39 -3.76 -13.33
CA PRO A 70 0.66 -5.17 -13.53
C PRO A 70 2.13 -5.44 -13.20
N GLU A 71 2.37 -6.54 -12.51
CA GLU A 71 3.70 -7.03 -12.19
C GLU A 71 3.96 -8.35 -12.94
N LYS A 72 5.20 -8.84 -12.87
CA LYS A 72 5.61 -10.07 -13.55
C LYS A 72 4.79 -11.26 -13.05
N PHE A 73 4.53 -12.23 -13.93
CA PHE A 73 3.76 -13.44 -13.64
C PHE A 73 2.26 -13.23 -13.37
N GLY A 74 1.68 -12.13 -13.88
CA GLY A 74 0.23 -11.90 -13.79
C GLY A 74 -0.24 -11.46 -12.40
N THR A 75 0.70 -11.04 -11.54
CA THR A 75 0.37 -10.39 -10.27
C THR A 75 0.12 -8.90 -10.50
N GLN A 76 -0.46 -8.26 -9.50
CA GLN A 76 -0.77 -6.84 -9.51
C GLN A 76 -0.15 -6.23 -8.25
N CYS A 77 0.27 -4.98 -8.33
CA CYS A 77 0.83 -4.24 -7.19
C CYS A 77 0.31 -2.80 -7.20
N PHE A 78 0.24 -2.20 -6.01
CA PHE A 78 -0.06 -0.79 -5.87
C PHE A 78 1.15 0.05 -6.24
N CYS A 79 0.90 1.15 -6.94
CA CYS A 79 1.89 2.12 -7.35
C CYS A 79 1.45 3.51 -6.90
N ALA A 80 2.33 4.20 -6.19
CA ALA A 80 2.13 5.58 -5.78
C ALA A 80 2.66 6.51 -6.86
N VAL A 81 1.80 7.34 -7.46
CA VAL A 81 2.20 8.37 -8.42
C VAL A 81 2.44 9.66 -7.65
N LEU A 82 3.67 10.19 -7.71
CA LEU A 82 4.06 11.43 -7.07
C LEU A 82 3.59 12.65 -7.88
N GLN A 83 3.62 13.83 -7.26
CA GLN A 83 3.29 15.08 -7.95
C GLN A 83 4.23 15.41 -9.13
N ASP A 84 5.49 14.96 -9.08
CA ASP A 84 6.44 15.07 -10.19
C ASP A 84 6.20 14.05 -11.32
N GLY A 85 5.19 13.19 -11.20
CA GLY A 85 4.87 12.15 -12.18
C GLY A 85 5.69 10.86 -12.03
N THR A 86 6.61 10.80 -11.06
CA THR A 86 7.33 9.56 -10.71
C THR A 86 6.35 8.52 -10.16
N LYS A 87 6.50 7.27 -10.61
CA LYS A 87 5.66 6.13 -10.20
C LYS A 87 6.47 5.20 -9.30
N GLU A 88 6.10 5.13 -8.03
CA GLU A 88 6.78 4.33 -7.03
C GLU A 88 5.94 3.12 -6.63
N GLY A 89 6.31 1.95 -7.17
CA GLY A 89 5.74 0.67 -6.74
C GLY A 89 6.14 0.36 -5.30
N PHE A 90 5.18 -0.08 -4.48
CA PHE A 90 5.45 -0.52 -3.12
C PHE A 90 4.70 -1.80 -2.78
N SER A 91 5.37 -2.68 -2.04
CA SER A 91 4.74 -3.89 -1.56
C SER A 91 3.95 -3.60 -0.29
N TYR A 92 2.62 -3.53 -0.41
CA TYR A 92 1.71 -3.48 0.74
C TYR A 92 2.01 -4.55 1.82
N PRO A 93 2.41 -5.82 1.50
CA PRO A 93 2.70 -6.78 2.56
C PRO A 93 3.92 -6.39 3.41
N LYS A 94 4.91 -5.71 2.82
CA LYS A 94 6.08 -5.20 3.56
C LYS A 94 5.66 -4.07 4.50
N CYS A 95 4.77 -3.18 4.04
CA CYS A 95 4.21 -2.08 4.84
C CYS A 95 3.38 -2.61 6.03
N VAL A 96 2.60 -3.67 5.83
CA VAL A 96 1.83 -4.33 6.89
C VAL A 96 2.74 -5.00 7.93
N THR A 97 3.80 -5.68 7.46
CA THR A 97 4.68 -6.45 8.34
C THR A 97 5.68 -5.56 9.09
N GLN A 98 6.05 -4.41 8.53
CA GLN A 98 7.12 -3.53 9.01
C GLN A 98 8.41 -4.31 9.34
N ARG A 99 8.82 -5.21 8.43
CA ARG A 99 10.14 -5.83 8.52
C ARG A 99 11.17 -4.85 7.99
N ASP A 100 11.95 -4.29 8.90
CA ASP A 100 13.33 -3.86 8.62
C ASP A 100 14.09 -5.14 8.20
N ASP A 101 14.67 -5.12 7.00
CA ASP A 101 15.65 -6.12 6.57
C ASP A 101 17.04 -5.53 6.86
#